data_AF-V4Y931-F1
#
_entry.id   AF-V4Y931-F1
#
_cell.length_a   1.000
_cell.length_b   1.000
_cell.length_c   1.000
_cell.angle_alpha   90.00
_cell.angle_beta   90.00
_cell.angle_gamma   90.00
#
_symmetry.space_group_name_H-M   'P 1'
#
loop_
_entity.id
_entity.type
_entity.pdbx_description
1 polymer ?
#
loop_
_entity_poly.entity_id
_entity_poly.type
_entity_poly.pdbx_seq_one_letter_code
_entity_poly.pdbx_strand_id
1 'polypeptide(L)'
;EAVEPALAAVARRLDGETGRLFREAVGRQRRLGATVGASFLGPDGALAATPSRRFRGAAALCALAAQEGQPAGEALTTLGDHLAGLRRVEREGRRELSAVTGTLANTAALFGPLVGGATVALAAGLGGNAGPLGGRPLPVSALGPAVGAYVLLLAATLTALSTGLERGLDRALAGYRVGLALASATTAFLLAVVVAGALL
;
A
#
# COMPACT_ATOMS: atom_id res chain seq x y z
N GLU A 1 14.15 30.62 10.04
CA GLU A 1 14.47 30.45 11.48
C GLU A 1 15.85 29.82 11.59
N ALA A 2 16.64 30.11 12.64
CA ALA A 2 17.91 29.42 12.85
C ALA A 2 17.68 27.92 13.11
N VAL A 3 18.59 27.06 12.68
CA VAL A 3 18.40 25.60 12.74
C VAL A 3 18.39 25.08 14.18
N GLU A 4 19.14 25.69 15.11
CA GLU A 4 19.20 25.24 16.50
C GLU A 4 17.87 25.35 17.28
N PRO A 5 17.14 26.48 17.27
CA PRO A 5 15.84 26.56 17.94
C PRO A 5 14.80 25.61 17.33
N ALA A 6 14.84 25.41 16.00
CA ALA A 6 13.98 24.44 15.32
C ALA A 6 14.25 23.00 15.79
N LEU A 7 15.53 22.60 15.92
CA LEU A 7 15.91 21.29 16.45
C LEU A 7 15.42 21.08 17.89
N ALA A 8 15.49 22.10 18.74
CA ALA A 8 14.97 22.05 20.09
C ALA A 8 13.43 21.90 20.13
N ALA A 9 12.71 22.55 19.21
CA ALA A 9 11.26 22.38 19.08
C ALA A 9 10.89 20.96 18.62
N VAL A 10 11.63 20.40 17.65
CA VAL A 10 11.44 19.03 17.15
C VAL A 10 11.70 18.00 18.24
N ALA A 11 12.76 18.17 19.04
CA ALA A 11 13.11 17.25 20.14
C ALA A 11 12.02 17.14 21.22
N ARG A 12 11.19 18.19 21.39
CA ARG A 12 10.05 18.21 22.32
C ARG A 12 8.77 17.63 21.73
N ARG A 13 8.63 17.61 20.39
CA ARG A 13 7.44 17.13 19.68
C ARG A 13 7.53 15.66 19.29
N LEU A 14 8.74 15.14 19.11
CA LEU A 14 8.95 13.76 18.69
C LEU A 14 9.02 12.81 19.89
N ASP A 15 8.26 11.74 19.79
CA ASP A 15 8.26 10.63 20.74
C ASP A 15 9.11 9.44 20.25
N GLY A 16 9.26 8.45 21.13
CA GLY A 16 9.99 7.22 20.85
C GLY A 16 11.48 7.43 20.60
N GLU A 17 12.07 6.52 19.83
CA GLU A 17 13.52 6.46 19.61
C GLU A 17 14.05 7.66 18.83
N THR A 18 13.31 8.11 17.81
CA THR A 18 13.64 9.34 17.08
C THR A 18 13.64 10.56 18.00
N GLY A 19 12.64 10.67 18.90
CA GLY A 19 12.60 11.74 19.90
C GLY A 19 13.81 11.73 20.83
N ARG A 20 14.25 10.54 21.27
CA ARG A 20 15.46 10.38 22.10
C ARG A 20 16.70 10.85 21.37
N LEU A 21 16.89 10.47 20.10
CA LEU A 21 18.01 10.90 19.27
C LEU A 21 18.11 12.44 19.17
N PHE A 22 16.99 13.11 18.88
CA PHE A 22 16.97 14.57 18.81
C PHE A 22 17.23 15.24 20.17
N ARG A 23 16.69 14.69 21.28
CA ARG A 23 16.97 15.20 22.63
C ARG A 23 18.42 15.02 23.03
N GLU A 24 19.06 13.91 22.65
CA GLU A 24 20.47 13.68 22.89
C GLU A 24 21.34 14.69 22.15
N ALA A 25 21.09 14.89 20.85
CA ALA A 25 21.81 15.86 20.03
C ALA A 25 21.67 17.29 20.57
N VAL A 26 20.44 17.75 20.85
CA VAL A 26 20.18 19.08 21.43
C VAL A 26 20.80 19.22 22.82
N GLY A 27 20.78 18.15 23.63
CA GLY A 27 21.45 18.11 24.93
C GLY A 27 22.96 18.28 24.82
N ARG A 28 23.60 17.67 23.83
CA ARG A 28 25.03 17.85 23.54
C ARG A 28 25.34 19.26 23.06
N GLN A 29 24.55 19.84 22.16
CA GLN A 29 24.75 21.24 21.73
C GLN A 29 24.74 22.19 22.93
N ARG A 30 23.78 22.03 23.86
CA ARG A 30 23.65 22.89 25.04
C ARG A 30 24.76 22.70 26.07
N ARG A 31 25.18 21.46 26.34
CA ARG A 31 26.18 21.16 27.37
C ARG A 31 27.62 21.38 26.90
N LEU A 32 27.89 21.17 25.61
CA LEU A 32 29.25 21.15 25.05
C LEU A 32 29.53 22.28 24.06
N GLY A 33 28.55 23.14 23.77
CA GLY A 33 28.69 24.15 22.71
C GLY A 33 28.92 23.56 21.32
N ALA A 34 28.57 22.28 21.13
CA ALA A 34 28.84 21.55 19.89
C ALA A 34 27.98 22.09 18.73
N THR A 35 28.56 22.12 17.52
CA THR A 35 27.81 22.43 16.31
C THR A 35 26.75 21.36 16.03
N VAL A 36 25.74 21.70 15.22
CA VAL A 36 24.71 20.73 14.80
C VAL A 36 25.37 19.48 14.20
N GLY A 37 26.36 19.66 13.32
CA GLY A 37 27.12 18.55 12.74
C GLY A 37 27.81 17.67 13.78
N ALA A 38 28.55 18.26 14.72
CA ALA A 38 29.24 17.49 15.76
C ALA A 38 28.25 16.76 16.69
N SER A 39 27.11 17.36 16.99
CA SER A 39 26.09 16.78 17.88
C SER A 39 25.38 15.55 17.29
N PHE A 40 25.22 15.48 15.96
CA PHE A 40 24.55 14.37 15.28
C PHE A 40 25.53 13.36 14.65
N LEU A 41 26.59 13.85 13.99
CA LEU A 41 27.48 13.07 13.13
C LEU A 41 28.88 12.87 13.73
N GLY A 42 29.19 13.51 14.86
CA GLY A 42 30.48 13.35 15.53
C GLY A 42 30.73 11.93 16.03
N PRO A 43 31.95 11.64 16.52
CA PRO A 43 32.33 10.32 17.06
C PRO A 43 31.37 9.82 18.14
N ASP A 44 30.91 10.72 19.01
CA ASP A 44 29.88 10.48 20.03
C ASP A 44 28.56 11.20 19.70
N GLY A 45 28.27 11.42 18.42
CA GLY A 45 27.05 12.07 17.97
C GLY A 45 25.83 11.17 18.18
N ALA A 46 24.64 11.76 18.25
CA ALA A 46 23.40 11.01 18.49
C ALA A 46 23.18 9.87 17.46
N LEU A 47 23.69 10.00 16.23
CA LEU A 47 23.57 8.97 15.20
C LEU A 47 24.69 7.91 15.22
N ALA A 48 25.62 7.96 16.17
CA ALA A 48 26.71 6.97 16.27
C ALA A 48 26.17 5.54 16.42
N ALA A 49 25.10 5.36 17.22
CA ALA A 49 24.44 4.07 17.42
C ALA A 49 23.42 3.69 16.31
N THR A 50 23.11 4.61 15.38
CA THR A 50 22.05 4.40 14.38
C THR A 50 22.65 4.30 12.96
N PRO A 51 22.72 3.10 12.34
CA PRO A 51 23.39 2.91 11.06
C PRO A 51 22.54 3.31 9.83
N SER A 52 21.76 4.38 9.91
CA SER A 52 20.88 4.81 8.81
C SER A 52 21.52 5.89 7.93
N ARG A 53 21.75 5.57 6.65
CA ARG A 53 22.25 6.53 5.65
C ARG A 53 21.31 7.73 5.47
N ARG A 54 19.99 7.50 5.55
CA ARG A 54 18.98 8.56 5.39
C ARG A 54 19.04 9.58 6.53
N PHE A 55 19.14 9.10 7.77
CA PHE A 55 19.27 9.99 8.94
C PHE A 55 20.59 10.77 8.91
N ARG A 56 21.70 10.12 8.53
CA ARG A 56 22.98 10.80 8.37
C ARG A 56 22.93 11.89 7.29
N GLY A 57 22.30 11.61 6.15
CA GLY A 57 22.10 12.61 5.09
C GLY A 57 21.26 13.80 5.55
N ALA A 58 20.15 13.55 6.25
CA ALA A 58 19.31 14.63 6.79
C ALA A 58 20.06 15.46 7.85
N ALA A 59 20.80 14.81 8.75
CA ALA A 59 21.61 15.50 9.75
C ALA A 59 22.74 16.32 9.12
N ALA A 60 23.36 15.84 8.03
CA ALA A 60 24.37 16.59 7.28
C ALA A 60 23.79 17.84 6.63
N LEU A 61 22.58 17.75 6.06
CA LEU A 61 21.88 18.91 5.50
C LEU A 61 21.51 19.93 6.58
N CYS A 62 21.05 19.49 7.76
CA CYS A 62 20.81 20.38 8.90
C CYS A 62 22.12 21.01 9.41
N ALA A 63 23.22 20.26 9.44
CA ALA A 63 24.52 20.76 9.85
C ALA A 63 25.08 21.79 8.87
N LEU A 64 24.88 21.60 7.57
CA LEU A 64 25.23 22.56 6.54
C LEU A 64 24.38 23.83 6.67
N ALA A 65 23.07 23.69 6.84
CA ALA A 65 22.19 24.83 7.02
C ALA A 65 22.44 25.61 8.32
N ALA A 66 22.89 24.94 9.38
CA ALA A 66 23.31 25.60 10.61
C ALA A 66 24.61 26.41 10.43
N GLN A 67 25.51 25.96 9.54
CA GLN A 67 26.76 26.67 9.22
C GLN A 67 26.51 27.86 8.28
N GLU A 68 25.70 27.66 7.24
CA GLU A 68 25.38 28.68 6.22
C GLU A 68 24.31 29.68 6.70
N GLY A 69 23.60 29.35 7.79
CA GLY A 69 22.63 30.24 8.42
C GLY A 69 21.29 30.35 7.69
N GLN A 70 20.69 31.55 7.75
CA GLN A 70 19.28 31.78 7.40
C GLN A 70 18.90 31.42 5.94
N PRO A 71 19.70 31.71 4.90
CA PRO A 71 19.37 31.36 3.51
C PRO A 71 19.25 29.84 3.29
N ALA A 72 20.16 29.06 3.90
CA ALA A 72 20.12 27.61 3.81
C ALA A 72 18.96 27.01 4.64
N GLY A 73 18.59 27.65 5.75
CA GLY A 73 17.39 27.32 6.52
C GLY A 73 16.09 27.50 5.73
N GLU A 74 15.97 28.56 4.92
CA GLU A 74 14.83 28.77 4.01
C GLU A 74 14.75 27.69 2.93
N ALA A 75 15.89 27.31 2.35
CA ALA A 75 15.95 26.22 1.38
C ALA A 75 15.51 24.88 2.00
N LEU A 76 15.92 24.57 3.23
CA LEU A 76 15.46 23.38 3.95
C LEU A 76 13.96 23.39 4.24
N THR A 77 13.40 24.56 4.57
CA THR A 77 11.97 24.70 4.85
C THR A 77 11.17 24.49 3.57
N THR A 78 11.57 25.11 2.47
CA THR A 78 10.98 24.92 1.13
C THR A 78 11.01 23.44 0.71
N LEU A 79 12.13 22.75 0.91
CA LEU A 79 12.24 21.31 0.66
C LEU A 79 11.31 20.50 1.57
N GLY A 80 11.21 20.87 2.85
CA GLY A 80 10.29 20.26 3.80
C GLY A 80 8.83 20.37 3.37
N ASP A 81 8.42 21.55 2.92
CA ASP A 81 7.07 21.82 2.40
C ASP A 81 6.81 21.03 1.11
N HIS A 82 7.79 20.94 0.21
CA HIS A 82 7.67 20.12 -0.99
C HIS A 82 7.50 18.64 -0.65
N LEU A 83 8.27 18.10 0.28
CA LEU A 83 8.13 16.71 0.75
C LEU A 83 6.79 16.48 1.46
N ALA A 84 6.28 17.47 2.20
CA ALA A 84 4.95 17.40 2.81
C ALA A 84 3.85 17.38 1.74
N GLY A 85 4.01 18.19 0.68
CA GLY A 85 3.15 18.19 -0.50
C GLY A 85 3.14 16.84 -1.21
N LEU A 86 4.32 16.26 -1.49
CA LEU A 86 4.43 14.95 -2.12
C LEU A 86 3.78 13.84 -1.27
N ARG A 87 4.00 13.85 0.05
CA ARG A 87 3.35 12.89 0.96
C ARG A 87 1.83 13.05 1.01
N ARG A 88 1.32 14.28 0.84
CA ARG A 88 -0.12 14.53 0.77
C ARG A 88 -0.71 13.93 -0.51
N VAL A 89 -0.10 14.21 -1.66
CA VAL A 89 -0.50 13.66 -2.96
C VAL A 89 -0.45 12.13 -2.96
N GLU A 90 0.63 11.54 -2.43
CA GLU A 90 0.76 10.08 -2.30
C GLU A 90 -0.38 9.49 -1.46
N ARG A 91 -0.71 10.10 -0.31
CA ARG A 91 -1.80 9.63 0.55
C ARG A 91 -3.16 9.74 -0.11
N GLU A 92 -3.39 10.81 -0.87
CA GLU A 92 -4.63 11.02 -1.60
C GLU A 92 -4.79 9.98 -2.72
N GLY A 93 -3.77 9.81 -3.57
CA GLY A 93 -3.76 8.79 -4.60
C GLY A 93 -3.90 7.38 -4.04
N ARG A 94 -3.24 7.06 -2.92
CA ARG A 94 -3.38 5.76 -2.25
C ARG A 94 -4.79 5.52 -1.71
N ARG A 95 -5.47 6.55 -1.20
CA ARG A 95 -6.86 6.46 -0.73
C ARG A 95 -7.82 6.23 -1.89
N GLU A 96 -7.66 6.96 -2.99
CA GLU A 96 -8.46 6.79 -4.20
C GLU A 96 -8.29 5.39 -4.80
N LEU A 97 -7.04 4.94 -4.95
CA LEU A 97 -6.75 3.59 -5.44
C LEU A 97 -7.30 2.52 -4.50
N SER A 98 -7.19 2.68 -3.18
CA SER A 98 -7.78 1.74 -2.21
C SER A 98 -9.31 1.68 -2.33
N ALA A 99 -9.99 2.80 -2.52
CA ALA A 99 -11.45 2.82 -2.69
C ALA A 99 -11.91 2.07 -3.95
N VAL A 100 -11.25 2.34 -5.09
CA VAL A 100 -11.57 1.68 -6.37
C VAL A 100 -11.23 0.19 -6.32
N THR A 101 -10.02 -0.15 -5.83
CA THR A 101 -9.58 -1.55 -5.78
C THR A 101 -10.31 -2.39 -4.74
N GLY A 102 -10.71 -1.81 -3.60
CA GLY A 102 -11.53 -2.50 -2.60
C GLY A 102 -12.89 -2.92 -3.17
N THR A 103 -13.51 -2.05 -3.96
CA THR A 103 -14.77 -2.36 -4.66
C THR A 103 -14.56 -3.46 -5.70
N LEU A 104 -13.52 -3.36 -6.54
CA LEU A 104 -13.19 -4.38 -7.54
C LEU A 104 -12.87 -5.75 -6.91
N ALA A 105 -12.14 -5.77 -5.79
CA ALA A 105 -11.82 -6.99 -5.08
C ALA A 105 -13.08 -7.65 -4.51
N ASN A 106 -14.00 -6.88 -3.92
CA ASN A 106 -15.28 -7.40 -3.47
C ASN A 106 -16.13 -7.97 -4.62
N THR A 107 -16.15 -7.26 -5.77
CA THR A 107 -16.79 -7.74 -6.99
C THR A 107 -16.17 -9.04 -7.47
N ALA A 108 -14.85 -9.14 -7.52
CA ALA A 108 -14.16 -10.34 -7.96
C ALA A 108 -14.31 -11.53 -7.00
N ALA A 109 -14.50 -11.27 -5.71
CA ALA A 109 -14.66 -12.30 -4.68
C ALA A 109 -16.09 -12.88 -4.59
N LEU A 110 -17.12 -12.12 -5.00
CA LEU A 110 -18.53 -12.50 -4.85
C LEU A 110 -19.33 -12.36 -6.15
N PHE A 111 -19.44 -11.15 -6.70
CA PHE A 111 -20.32 -10.88 -7.84
C PHE A 111 -19.83 -11.52 -9.15
N GLY A 112 -18.53 -11.43 -9.45
CA GLY A 112 -17.90 -12.06 -10.61
C GLY A 112 -18.13 -13.58 -10.63
N PRO A 113 -17.87 -14.29 -9.52
CA PRO A 113 -18.22 -15.70 -9.36
C PRO A 113 -19.70 -16.02 -9.57
N LEU A 114 -20.60 -15.22 -8.99
CA LEU A 114 -22.04 -15.43 -9.14
C LEU A 114 -22.48 -15.29 -10.60
N VAL A 115 -22.06 -14.21 -11.27
CA VAL A 115 -22.37 -13.94 -12.68
C VAL A 115 -21.73 -14.99 -13.58
N GLY A 116 -20.47 -15.35 -13.33
CA GLY A 116 -19.77 -16.39 -14.06
C GLY A 116 -20.47 -17.75 -13.95
N GLY A 117 -20.89 -18.12 -12.73
CA GLY A 117 -21.62 -19.36 -12.48
C GLY A 117 -23.00 -19.40 -13.14
N ALA A 118 -23.75 -18.30 -13.07
CA ALA A 118 -25.03 -18.18 -13.75
C ALA A 118 -24.88 -18.23 -15.28
N THR A 119 -23.84 -17.62 -15.84
CA THR A 119 -23.54 -17.67 -17.28
C THR A 119 -23.22 -19.09 -17.73
N VAL A 120 -22.44 -19.83 -16.94
CA VAL A 120 -22.14 -21.25 -17.21
C VAL A 120 -23.40 -22.11 -17.14
N ALA A 121 -24.26 -21.89 -16.15
CA ALA A 121 -25.53 -22.61 -16.02
C ALA A 121 -26.49 -22.32 -17.19
N LEU A 122 -26.60 -21.05 -17.62
CA LEU A 122 -27.37 -20.67 -18.80
C LEU A 122 -26.83 -21.33 -20.07
N ALA A 123 -25.50 -21.31 -20.26
CA ALA A 123 -24.86 -21.99 -21.38
C ALA A 123 -25.13 -23.50 -21.36
N ALA A 124 -25.21 -24.11 -20.17
CA ALA A 124 -25.58 -25.52 -20.02
C ALA A 124 -27.03 -25.79 -20.37
N GLY A 125 -27.98 -24.95 -19.93
CA GLY A 125 -29.40 -25.06 -20.30
C GLY A 125 -29.64 -24.87 -21.80
N LEU A 126 -28.85 -24.01 -22.45
CA LEU A 126 -28.90 -23.78 -23.90
C LEU A 126 -28.21 -24.90 -24.72
N GLY A 127 -27.26 -25.61 -24.13
CA GLY A 127 -26.41 -26.61 -24.79
C GLY A 127 -27.13 -27.85 -25.34
N GLY A 128 -28.44 -28.01 -25.08
CA GLY A 128 -29.29 -29.06 -25.64
C GLY A 128 -30.05 -28.67 -26.91
N ASN A 129 -30.28 -27.37 -27.17
CA ASN A 129 -31.03 -26.89 -28.33
C ASN A 129 -30.15 -25.99 -29.18
N ALA A 130 -29.94 -26.36 -30.45
CA ALA A 130 -29.38 -25.42 -31.43
C ALA A 130 -30.30 -24.18 -31.48
N GLY A 131 -29.80 -23.04 -31.01
CA GLY A 131 -30.55 -21.80 -31.05
C GLY A 131 -30.90 -21.41 -32.49
N PRO A 132 -31.83 -20.45 -32.70
CA PRO A 132 -32.30 -20.02 -34.03
C PRO A 132 -31.19 -19.56 -35.01
N LEU A 133 -29.98 -19.34 -34.49
CA LEU A 133 -28.80 -18.84 -35.17
C LEU A 133 -27.83 -19.96 -35.63
N GLY A 134 -28.17 -21.25 -35.45
CA GLY A 134 -27.49 -22.39 -36.10
C GLY A 134 -26.05 -22.69 -35.66
N GLY A 135 -25.54 -22.06 -34.60
CA GLY A 135 -24.20 -22.32 -34.07
C GLY A 135 -24.14 -23.56 -33.15
N ARG A 136 -23.06 -24.34 -33.24
CA ARG A 136 -22.75 -25.41 -32.26
C ARG A 136 -22.36 -24.77 -30.92
N PRO A 137 -23.10 -25.01 -29.82
CA PRO A 137 -22.71 -24.50 -28.51
C PRO A 137 -21.37 -25.11 -28.09
N LEU A 138 -20.52 -24.30 -27.45
CA LEU A 138 -19.29 -24.78 -26.83
C LEU A 138 -19.63 -25.81 -25.74
N PRO A 139 -18.85 -26.90 -25.62
CA PRO A 139 -19.11 -27.90 -24.60
C PRO A 139 -18.92 -27.28 -23.21
N VAL A 140 -19.95 -27.41 -22.37
CA VAL A 140 -19.97 -26.89 -20.98
C VAL A 140 -18.79 -27.42 -20.17
N SER A 141 -18.34 -28.65 -20.47
CA SER A 141 -17.16 -29.28 -19.87
C SER A 141 -15.85 -28.52 -20.11
N ALA A 142 -15.76 -27.71 -21.18
CA ALA A 142 -14.63 -26.83 -21.42
C ALA A 142 -14.90 -25.40 -20.91
N LEU A 143 -16.15 -24.92 -21.05
CA LEU A 143 -16.52 -23.55 -20.73
C LEU A 143 -16.54 -23.29 -19.21
N GLY A 144 -17.07 -24.23 -18.42
CA GLY A 144 -17.13 -24.10 -16.96
C GLY A 144 -15.74 -23.95 -16.31
N PRO A 145 -14.78 -24.85 -16.57
CA PRO A 145 -13.42 -24.73 -16.04
C PRO A 145 -12.69 -23.47 -16.53
N ALA A 146 -12.88 -23.06 -17.80
CA ALA A 146 -12.26 -21.86 -18.34
C ALA A 146 -12.77 -20.58 -17.64
N VAL A 147 -14.09 -20.45 -17.50
CA VAL A 147 -14.70 -19.31 -16.80
C VAL A 147 -14.36 -19.33 -15.31
N GLY A 148 -14.41 -20.50 -14.66
CA GLY A 148 -14.03 -20.67 -13.26
C GLY A 148 -12.58 -20.27 -13.01
N ALA A 149 -11.64 -20.72 -13.85
CA ALA A 149 -10.23 -20.35 -13.76
C ALA A 149 -10.03 -18.83 -13.93
N TYR A 150 -10.71 -18.22 -14.89
CA TYR A 150 -10.68 -16.77 -15.10
C TYR A 150 -11.17 -15.99 -13.88
N VAL A 151 -12.32 -16.39 -13.31
CA VAL A 151 -12.90 -15.77 -12.12
C VAL A 151 -11.97 -15.90 -10.91
N LEU A 152 -11.39 -17.08 -10.68
CA LEU A 152 -10.49 -17.31 -9.55
C LEU A 152 -9.19 -16.50 -9.70
N LEU A 153 -8.68 -16.37 -10.93
CA LEU A 153 -7.50 -15.54 -11.22
C LEU A 153 -7.80 -14.06 -10.96
N LEU A 154 -8.97 -13.57 -11.37
CA LEU A 154 -9.46 -12.22 -11.06
C LEU A 154 -9.60 -11.99 -9.55
N ALA A 155 -10.21 -12.93 -8.83
CA ALA A 155 -10.38 -12.85 -7.38
C ALA A 155 -9.03 -12.76 -6.67
N ALA A 156 -8.07 -13.60 -7.06
CA ALA A 156 -6.72 -13.60 -6.48
C ALA A 156 -5.96 -12.30 -6.80
N THR A 157 -5.92 -11.89 -8.07
CA THR A 157 -5.15 -10.70 -8.50
C THR A 157 -5.68 -9.40 -7.91
N LEU A 158 -6.99 -9.17 -7.96
CA LEU A 158 -7.60 -7.95 -7.42
C LEU A 158 -7.48 -7.88 -5.89
N THR A 159 -7.62 -9.00 -5.19
CA THR A 159 -7.40 -9.06 -3.74
C THR A 159 -5.95 -8.79 -3.36
N ALA A 160 -4.99 -9.33 -4.12
CA ALA A 160 -3.57 -9.08 -3.89
C ALA A 160 -3.23 -7.60 -4.10
N LEU A 161 -3.74 -6.98 -5.17
CA LEU A 161 -3.55 -5.56 -5.46
C LEU A 161 -4.15 -4.66 -4.38
N SER A 162 -5.41 -4.89 -4.01
CA SER A 162 -6.08 -4.13 -2.94
C SER A 162 -5.31 -4.25 -1.61
N THR A 163 -4.90 -5.45 -1.24
CA THR A 163 -4.14 -5.69 0.00
C THR A 163 -2.76 -5.01 -0.04
N GLY A 164 -2.06 -5.11 -1.17
CA GLY A 164 -0.75 -4.49 -1.36
C GLY A 164 -0.80 -2.96 -1.32
N LEU A 165 -1.86 -2.37 -1.87
CA LEU A 165 -2.07 -0.92 -1.84
C LEU A 165 -2.45 -0.44 -0.44
N GLU A 166 -3.26 -1.18 0.31
CA GLU A 166 -3.67 -0.76 1.66
C GLU A 166 -2.56 -0.92 2.69
N ARG A 167 -1.85 -2.05 2.69
CA ARG A 167 -0.94 -2.44 3.78
C ARG A 167 0.53 -2.50 3.39
N GLY A 168 0.85 -2.25 2.11
CA GLY A 168 2.18 -2.48 1.56
C GLY A 168 2.39 -3.94 1.18
N LEU A 169 3.57 -4.24 0.61
CA LEU A 169 3.97 -5.58 0.16
C LEU A 169 4.32 -6.52 1.32
N ASP A 170 3.37 -6.76 2.22
CA ASP A 170 3.45 -7.87 3.18
C ASP A 170 2.96 -9.16 2.49
N ARG A 171 3.90 -10.00 2.06
CA ARG A 171 3.61 -11.27 1.38
C ARG A 171 2.77 -12.21 2.22
N ALA A 172 2.96 -12.24 3.54
CA ALA A 172 2.22 -13.15 4.42
C ALA A 172 0.74 -12.74 4.49
N LEU A 173 0.50 -11.44 4.63
CA LEU A 173 -0.85 -10.90 4.74
C LEU A 173 -1.60 -10.92 3.40
N ALA A 174 -0.89 -10.66 2.30
CA ALA A 174 -1.43 -10.83 0.95
C ALA A 174 -1.86 -12.29 0.69
N GLY A 175 -1.02 -13.26 1.05
CA GLY A 175 -1.36 -14.68 0.89
C GLY A 175 -2.62 -15.09 1.65
N TYR A 176 -2.76 -14.66 2.91
CA TYR A 176 -3.95 -14.95 3.72
C TYR A 176 -5.24 -14.37 3.12
N ARG A 177 -5.21 -13.10 2.71
CA ARG A 177 -6.37 -12.41 2.09
C ARG A 177 -6.76 -13.06 0.77
N VAL A 178 -5.77 -13.38 -0.07
CA VAL A 178 -5.99 -14.07 -1.35
C VAL A 178 -6.61 -15.46 -1.12
N GLY A 179 -6.16 -16.19 -0.11
CA GLY A 179 -6.74 -17.48 0.26
C GLY A 179 -8.23 -17.39 0.62
N LEU A 180 -8.60 -16.40 1.46
CA LEU A 180 -10.01 -16.15 1.79
C LEU A 180 -10.84 -15.77 0.56
N ALA A 181 -10.31 -14.90 -0.30
CA ALA A 181 -11.00 -14.47 -1.51
C ALA A 181 -11.18 -15.61 -2.52
N LEU A 182 -10.20 -16.51 -2.66
CA LEU A 182 -10.33 -17.71 -3.47
C LEU A 182 -11.43 -18.63 -2.91
N ALA A 183 -11.44 -18.86 -1.60
CA ALA A 183 -12.48 -19.68 -0.97
C ALA A 183 -13.89 -19.11 -1.16
N SER A 184 -14.07 -17.79 -0.96
CA SER A 184 -15.36 -17.13 -1.20
C SER A 184 -15.75 -17.18 -2.68
N ALA A 185 -14.79 -16.97 -3.59
CA ALA A 185 -15.05 -17.01 -5.02
C ALA A 185 -15.41 -18.41 -5.51
N THR A 186 -14.71 -19.45 -5.07
CA THR A 186 -15.03 -20.85 -5.41
C THR A 186 -16.42 -21.22 -4.91
N THR A 187 -16.75 -20.92 -3.65
CA THR A 187 -18.06 -21.22 -3.08
C THR A 187 -19.18 -20.47 -3.80
N ALA A 188 -19.00 -19.17 -4.05
CA ALA A 188 -19.99 -18.37 -4.78
C ALA A 188 -20.19 -18.85 -6.24
N PHE A 189 -19.11 -19.21 -6.94
CA PHE A 189 -19.19 -19.73 -8.31
C PHE A 189 -19.98 -21.05 -8.36
N LEU A 190 -19.63 -22.02 -7.51
CA LEU A 190 -20.31 -23.31 -7.47
C LEU A 190 -21.78 -23.17 -7.07
N LEU A 191 -22.07 -22.33 -6.07
CA LEU A 191 -23.43 -22.08 -5.61
C LEU A 191 -24.28 -21.44 -6.71
N ALA A 192 -23.72 -20.48 -7.47
CA ALA A 192 -24.41 -19.90 -8.61
C ALA A 192 -24.68 -20.91 -9.73
N VAL A 193 -23.72 -21.79 -10.07
CA VAL A 193 -23.94 -22.85 -11.06
C VAL A 193 -25.07 -23.77 -10.64
N VAL A 194 -25.09 -24.21 -9.37
CA VAL A 194 -26.11 -25.14 -8.84
C VAL A 194 -27.49 -24.47 -8.77
N VAL A 195 -27.57 -23.26 -8.21
CA VAL A 195 -28.85 -22.55 -8.05
C VAL A 195 -29.44 -22.16 -9.39
N ALA A 196 -28.62 -21.59 -10.30
CA ALA A 196 -29.10 -21.24 -11.63
C ALA A 196 -29.47 -22.49 -12.44
N GLY A 197 -28.71 -23.57 -12.31
CA GLY A 197 -29.04 -24.85 -12.94
C GLY A 197 -30.30 -25.53 -12.39
N ALA A 198 -30.67 -25.29 -11.13
CA ALA A 198 -31.92 -25.79 -10.55
C ALA A 198 -33.14 -24.94 -10.92
N LEU A 199 -32.94 -23.68 -11.32
CA LEU A 199 -33.99 -22.73 -11.72
C LEU A 199 -34.31 -22.78 -13.22
N LEU A 200 -33.41 -23.33 -14.05
CA LEU A 200 -33.54 -23.48 -15.50
C LEU A 200 -34.08 -24.87 -15.86
#